data_AF-A0A928SP64-F1
#
_entry.id   AF-A0A928SP64-F1
#
_cell.length_a   1.000
_cell.length_b   1.000
_cell.length_c   1.000
_cell.angle_alpha   90.00
_cell.angle_beta   90.00
_cell.angle_gamma   90.00
#
_symmetry.space_group_name_H-M   'P 1'
#
loop_
_entity.id
_entity.type
_entity.pdbx_description
1 polymer ?
#
loop_
_entity_poly.entity_id
_entity_poly.type
_entity_poly.pdbx_seq_one_letter_code
_entity_poly.pdbx_strand_id
1 'polypeptide(L)'
;MKKKRRKGASETFSVSVDPRTKAILRGRADRLYGGNLSALITDLGREVERRDAFEKVREWAGGSVLGDDDRARIDAELEEGWRHARRHAKKLRRSRAA
;
A
#
# COMPACT_ATOMS: atom_id res chain seq x y z
N MET A 1 41.94 -8.71 6.08
CA MET A 1 40.77 -9.56 5.73
C MET A 1 39.50 -8.73 5.82
N LYS A 2 38.79 -8.48 4.69
CA LYS A 2 37.51 -7.74 4.71
C LYS A 2 36.43 -8.64 5.32
N LYS A 3 35.86 -8.25 6.47
CA LYS A 3 34.82 -9.02 7.14
C LYS A 3 33.58 -9.12 6.23
N LYS A 4 33.18 -10.36 5.91
CA LYS A 4 32.00 -10.69 5.10
C LYS A 4 30.75 -10.17 5.84
N ARG A 5 30.08 -9.15 5.28
CA ARG A 5 28.87 -8.55 5.86
C ARG A 5 27.78 -9.63 5.96
N ARG A 6 27.16 -9.77 7.14
CA ARG A 6 26.03 -10.69 7.36
C ARG A 6 24.85 -10.25 6.45
N LYS A 7 24.08 -11.20 5.91
CA LYS A 7 22.82 -10.90 5.22
C LYS A 7 21.95 -10.06 6.17
N GLY A 8 21.55 -8.87 5.74
CA GLY A 8 20.84 -7.89 6.57
C GLY A 8 21.63 -6.62 6.92
N ALA A 9 22.80 -6.40 6.32
CA ALA A 9 23.53 -5.15 6.52
C ALA A 9 22.79 -4.00 5.80
N SER A 10 21.96 -3.26 6.54
CA SER A 10 21.40 -2.00 6.07
C SER A 10 22.51 -1.08 5.55
N GLU A 11 22.20 -0.34 4.50
CA GLU A 11 23.07 0.70 3.96
C GLU A 11 22.47 2.05 4.29
N THR A 12 23.29 2.94 4.83
CA THR A 12 22.88 4.30 5.12
C THR A 12 23.16 5.16 3.91
N PHE A 13 22.12 5.80 3.40
CA PHE A 13 22.22 6.84 2.40
C PHE A 13 21.49 8.08 2.90
N SER A 14 21.99 9.26 2.53
CA SER A 14 21.42 10.54 2.93
C SER A 14 20.45 11.04 1.86
N VAL A 15 19.27 11.48 2.28
CA VAL A 15 18.26 12.06 1.39
C VAL A 15 17.81 13.39 1.97
N SER A 16 17.85 14.44 1.15
CA SER A 16 17.31 15.74 1.49
C SER A 16 15.83 15.79 1.11
N VAL A 17 14.99 16.19 2.07
CA VAL A 17 13.54 16.38 1.88
C VAL A 17 13.13 17.71 2.52
N ASP A 18 12.06 18.32 2.03
CA ASP A 18 11.52 19.52 2.64
C ASP A 18 10.93 19.23 4.05
N PRO A 19 10.76 20.26 4.89
CA PRO A 19 10.28 20.08 6.26
C PRO A 19 8.91 19.39 6.37
N ARG A 20 8.00 19.62 5.42
CA ARG A 20 6.67 19.02 5.42
C ARG A 20 6.76 17.53 5.12
N THR A 21 7.55 17.15 4.12
CA THR A 21 7.78 15.73 3.79
C THR A 21 8.44 14.99 4.96
N LYS A 22 9.42 15.61 5.62
CA LYS A 22 10.04 15.06 6.84
C LYS A 22 9.00 14.78 7.93
N ALA A 23 8.10 15.73 8.19
CA ALA A 23 7.07 15.59 9.21
C ALA A 23 6.07 14.46 8.88
N ILE A 24 5.65 14.35 7.61
CA ILE A 24 4.75 13.29 7.15
C ILE A 24 5.39 11.92 7.34
N LEU A 25 6.65 11.75 6.93
CA LEU A 25 7.38 10.48 7.05
C LEU A 25 7.55 10.07 8.52
N ARG A 26 7.88 11.02 9.40
CA ARG A 26 7.99 10.77 10.84
C ARG A 26 6.65 10.37 11.45
N GLY A 27 5.59 11.15 11.24
CA GLY A 27 4.27 10.82 11.77
C GLY A 27 3.69 9.51 11.24
N ARG A 28 4.09 9.08 10.04
CA ARG A 28 3.74 7.74 9.51
C ARG A 28 4.58 6.63 10.15
N ALA A 29 5.88 6.85 10.35
CA ALA A 29 6.76 5.91 11.04
C ALA A 29 6.35 5.70 12.50
N ASP A 30 5.96 6.76 13.21
CA ASP A 30 5.46 6.69 14.58
C ASP A 30 4.21 5.80 14.67
N ARG A 31 3.27 6.01 13.75
CA ARG A 31 1.98 5.30 13.73
C ARG A 31 2.10 3.83 13.35
N LEU A 32 2.94 3.50 12.37
CA LEU A 32 2.99 2.16 11.78
C LEU A 32 4.16 1.31 12.31
N TYR A 33 5.23 1.95 12.76
CA TYR A 33 6.51 1.30 13.03
C TYR A 33 7.17 1.78 14.34
N GLY A 34 6.42 2.44 15.23
CA GLY A 34 6.92 2.91 16.53
C GLY A 34 8.10 3.89 16.41
N GLY A 35 8.11 4.70 15.35
CA GLY A 35 9.15 5.70 15.08
C GLY A 35 10.34 5.19 14.29
N ASN A 36 10.35 3.90 13.92
CA ASN A 36 11.39 3.32 13.08
C ASN A 36 11.24 3.75 11.61
N LEU A 37 11.95 4.82 11.25
CA LEU A 37 11.94 5.36 9.89
C LEU A 37 12.55 4.39 8.86
N SER A 38 13.58 3.62 9.22
CA SER A 38 14.20 2.65 8.31
C SER A 38 13.25 1.51 7.93
N ALA A 39 12.40 1.07 8.86
CA ALA A 39 11.35 0.10 8.58
C ALA A 39 10.31 0.66 7.60
N LEU A 40 9.86 1.91 7.79
CA LEU A 40 8.97 2.59 6.85
C LEU A 40 9.59 2.68 5.44
N ILE A 41 10.85 3.07 5.34
CA ILE A 41 11.54 3.19 4.04
C ILE A 41 11.70 1.82 3.37
N THR A 42 11.99 0.76 4.15
CA THR A 42 12.07 -0.61 3.61
C THR A 42 10.73 -1.08 3.05
N ASP A 43 9.63 -0.79 3.76
CA ASP A 43 8.28 -1.13 3.31
C ASP A 43 7.89 -0.35 2.04
N LEU A 44 8.20 0.95 1.99
CA LEU A 44 8.01 1.76 0.79
C LEU A 44 8.80 1.22 -0.41
N GLY A 45 10.05 0.78 -0.19
CA GLY A 45 10.86 0.14 -1.24
C GLY A 45 10.20 -1.13 -1.79
N ARG A 46 9.68 -1.99 -0.92
CA ARG A 46 8.95 -3.22 -1.32
C ARG A 46 7.65 -2.93 -2.05
N GLU A 47 6.95 -1.85 -1.68
CA GLU A 47 5.75 -1.41 -2.39
C GLU A 47 6.10 -0.94 -3.82
N VAL A 48 7.20 -0.19 -3.98
CA VAL A 48 7.70 0.20 -5.30
C VAL A 48 8.08 -1.04 -6.12
N GLU A 49 8.83 -1.99 -5.54
CA GLU A 49 9.18 -3.25 -6.23
C GLU A 49 7.94 -4.03 -6.67
N ARG A 50 6.90 -4.10 -5.84
CA ARG A 50 5.64 -4.78 -6.20
C ARG A 50 4.91 -4.06 -7.33
N ARG A 51 4.89 -2.73 -7.34
CA ARG A 51 4.28 -1.95 -8.43
C ARG A 51 5.06 -2.12 -9.72
N ASP A 52 6.39 -2.05 -9.67
CA ASP A 52 7.23 -2.24 -10.85
C ASP A 52 7.09 -3.66 -11.41
N ALA A 53 7.01 -4.67 -10.54
CA ALA A 53 6.74 -6.04 -10.94
C ALA A 53 5.35 -6.18 -11.58
N PHE A 54 4.34 -5.53 -11.02
CA PHE A 54 2.99 -5.52 -11.57
C PHE A 54 2.94 -4.84 -12.95
N GLU A 55 3.56 -3.67 -13.12
CA GLU A 55 3.64 -3.00 -14.43
C GLU A 55 4.36 -3.86 -15.46
N LYS A 56 5.46 -4.53 -15.09
CA LYS A 56 6.14 -5.47 -16.00
C LYS A 56 5.25 -6.63 -16.43
N VAL A 57 4.49 -7.21 -15.49
CA VAL A 57 3.53 -8.27 -15.82
C VAL A 57 2.41 -7.75 -16.70
N ARG A 58 1.90 -6.54 -16.41
CA ARG A 58 0.89 -5.87 -17.22
C ARG A 58 1.38 -5.63 -18.64
N GLU A 59 2.59 -5.11 -18.82
CA GLU A 59 3.21 -4.91 -20.13
C GLU A 59 3.41 -6.25 -20.87
N TRP A 60 3.93 -7.27 -20.19
CA TRP A 60 4.09 -8.60 -20.76
C TRP A 60 2.75 -9.24 -21.18
N ALA A 61 1.69 -8.99 -20.42
CA ALA A 61 0.33 -9.42 -20.73
C ALA A 61 -0.36 -8.59 -21.84
N GLY A 62 0.35 -7.65 -22.47
CA GLY A 62 -0.17 -6.84 -23.58
C GLY A 62 -0.80 -5.51 -23.17
N GLY A 63 -0.60 -5.05 -21.92
CA GLY A 63 -1.13 -3.81 -21.39
C GLY A 63 -2.46 -3.98 -20.63
N SER A 64 -3.15 -2.86 -20.36
CA SER A 64 -4.51 -2.93 -19.78
C SER A 64 -5.50 -3.33 -20.85
N VAL A 65 -5.95 -4.59 -20.81
CA VAL A 65 -6.99 -5.13 -21.69
C VAL A 65 -8.41 -4.71 -21.23
N LEU A 66 -8.52 -4.00 -20.10
CA LEU A 66 -9.82 -3.60 -19.56
C LEU A 66 -10.22 -2.23 -20.10
N GLY A 67 -11.16 -2.23 -21.06
CA GLY A 67 -11.79 -1.04 -21.60
C GLY A 67 -12.53 -0.25 -20.53
N ASP A 68 -12.81 1.03 -20.80
CA ASP A 68 -13.45 1.91 -19.82
C ASP A 68 -14.85 1.41 -19.41
N ASP A 69 -15.58 0.77 -20.33
CA ASP A 69 -16.87 0.14 -20.05
C ASP A 69 -16.75 -1.06 -19.08
N ASP A 70 -15.73 -1.90 -19.27
CA ASP A 70 -15.50 -3.03 -18.37
C ASP A 70 -15.05 -2.56 -16.98
N ARG A 71 -14.28 -1.47 -16.88
CA ARG A 71 -13.95 -0.83 -15.60
C ARG A 71 -15.20 -0.30 -14.91
N ALA A 72 -16.03 0.45 -15.63
CA ALA A 72 -17.26 1.00 -15.08
C ALA A 72 -18.21 -0.10 -14.58
N ARG A 73 -18.28 -1.25 -15.29
CA ARG A 73 -19.06 -2.41 -14.84
C ARG A 73 -18.51 -2.99 -13.54
N ILE A 74 -17.19 -3.24 -13.47
CA ILE A 74 -16.56 -3.78 -12.25
C ILE A 74 -16.73 -2.83 -11.07
N ASP A 75 -16.56 -1.53 -11.28
CA ASP A 75 -16.76 -0.53 -10.22
C ASP A 75 -18.21 -0.51 -9.71
N ALA A 76 -19.18 -0.64 -10.61
CA ALA A 76 -20.60 -0.73 -10.25
C ALA A 76 -20.90 -2.00 -9.43
N GLU A 77 -20.36 -3.15 -9.83
CA GLU A 77 -20.50 -4.42 -9.11
C GLU A 77 -19.86 -4.37 -7.71
N LEU A 78 -18.66 -3.79 -7.62
CA LEU A 78 -17.98 -3.60 -6.33
C LEU A 78 -18.82 -2.70 -5.42
N GLU A 79 -19.29 -1.56 -5.90
CA GLU A 79 -20.08 -0.63 -5.10
C GLU A 79 -21.41 -1.26 -4.65
N GLU A 80 -22.03 -2.09 -5.49
CA GLU A 80 -23.19 -2.89 -5.09
C GLU A 80 -22.85 -3.84 -3.93
N GLY A 81 -21.77 -4.61 -4.05
CA GLY A 81 -21.27 -5.47 -2.97
C GLY A 81 -21.05 -4.71 -1.65
N TRP A 82 -20.43 -3.53 -1.73
CA TRP A 82 -20.23 -2.66 -0.57
C TRP A 82 -21.55 -2.15 0.02
N ARG A 83 -22.54 -1.79 -0.81
CA ARG A 83 -23.89 -1.42 -0.33
C ARG A 83 -24.54 -2.58 0.42
N HIS A 84 -24.45 -3.81 -0.09
CA HIS A 84 -24.99 -4.98 0.60
C HIS A 84 -24.30 -5.22 1.95
N ALA A 85 -22.96 -5.17 1.99
CA ALA A 85 -22.19 -5.31 3.23
C ALA A 85 -22.59 -4.24 4.27
N ARG A 86 -22.72 -2.98 3.86
CA ARG A 86 -23.15 -1.87 4.75
C ARG A 86 -24.57 -2.07 5.29
N ARG A 87 -25.51 -2.55 4.46
CA ARG A 87 -26.88 -2.87 4.89
C ARG A 87 -26.90 -4.00 5.92
N HIS A 88 -26.14 -5.07 5.68
CA HIS A 88 -26.01 -6.17 6.64
C HIS A 88 -25.42 -5.71 7.97
N ALA A 89 -24.34 -4.92 7.94
CA ALA A 89 -23.73 -4.36 9.14
C ALA A 89 -24.72 -3.48 9.94
N LYS A 90 -25.53 -2.66 9.25
CA LYS A 90 -26.56 -1.82 9.90
C LYS A 90 -27.67 -2.67 10.53
N LYS A 91 -28.11 -3.74 9.87
CA LYS A 91 -29.11 -4.68 10.41
C LYS A 91 -28.60 -5.36 11.68
N LEU A 92 -27.37 -5.86 11.66
CA LEU A 92 -26.73 -6.51 12.81
C LEU A 92 -26.56 -5.55 14.00
N ARG A 93 -26.23 -4.28 13.74
CA ARG A 93 -26.16 -3.25 14.79
C ARG A 93 -27.52 -2.94 15.42
N ARG A 94 -28.60 -2.92 14.64
CA ARG A 94 -29.97 -2.69 15.17
C ARG A 94 -30.47 -3.86 16.00
N SER A 95 -30.20 -5.10 15.59
CA SER A 95 -30.59 -6.29 16.37
C SER A 95 -29.79 -6.48 17.65
N ARG A 96 -28.62 -5.84 17.78
CA ARG A 96 -27.77 -5.89 18.99
C ARG A 96 -28.06 -4.74 19.97
N ALA A 97 -28.86 -3.77 19.56
CA ALA A 97 -29.25 -2.60 20.36
C ALA A 97 -30.71 -2.66 20.84
N ALA A 98 -31.47 -3.68 20.41
CA ALA A 98 -32.79 -4.05 20.92
C ALA A 98 -32.63 -5.26 21.84
#